data_AF-A0A9X2YVA3-F1
#
_entry.id   AF-A0A9X2YVA3-F1
#
_cell.length_a   1.000
_cell.length_b   1.000
_cell.length_c   1.000
_cell.angle_alpha   90.00
_cell.angle_beta   90.00
_cell.angle_gamma   90.00
#
_symmetry.space_group_name_H-M   'P 1'
#
loop_
_entity.id
_entity.type
_entity.pdbx_description
1 polymer ?
#
loop_
_entity_poly.entity_id
_entity_poly.type
_entity_poly.pdbx_seq_one_letter_code
_entity_poly.pdbx_strand_id
1 'polypeptide(L)'
;MDSESKNLEASSKGIGDPIDVTNIQIIINTDKIKREYSNEGSKDPANPTEIGHQYQYMVSSSLAGSTGSGSTDLIVNAAYGDFVRLYAISEYANSENAVIIYNIQRTGGADVFNDFRSGLFNMPGIQASRENPLPIQHVDEIIHWYNQADVIGNGAANYNISFALYTADRRSHSMNLIGYFVMKPTFII
;
A
#
# COMPACT_ATOMS: atom_id res chain seq x y z
N MET A 1 -39.82 -2.00 29.14
CA MET A 1 -38.68 -2.76 28.54
C MET A 1 -39.24 -3.77 27.55
N ASP A 2 -40.13 -3.41 26.63
CA ASP A 2 -40.13 -2.38 25.56
C ASP A 2 -39.66 -2.96 24.25
N SER A 3 -40.65 -3.22 23.40
CA SER A 3 -40.60 -3.56 21.99
C SER A 3 -39.66 -2.69 21.13
N GLU A 4 -39.17 -1.57 21.66
CA GLU A 4 -38.13 -0.75 21.05
C GLU A 4 -36.77 -1.46 20.96
N SER A 5 -36.39 -2.28 21.95
CA SER A 5 -35.13 -3.02 21.91
C SER A 5 -35.12 -4.14 20.87
N LYS A 6 -36.29 -4.76 20.61
CA LYS A 6 -36.45 -5.74 19.51
C LYS A 6 -36.47 -5.09 18.12
N ASN A 7 -36.93 -3.85 18.01
CA ASN A 7 -36.91 -3.11 16.74
C ASN A 7 -35.52 -2.60 16.37
N LEU A 8 -34.65 -2.32 17.35
CA LEU A 8 -33.24 -1.97 17.11
C LEU A 8 -32.42 -3.16 16.58
N GLU A 9 -32.66 -4.38 17.09
CA GLU A 9 -32.05 -5.61 16.55
C GLU A 9 -32.58 -6.02 15.17
N ALA A 10 -33.82 -5.63 14.83
CA ALA A 10 -34.38 -5.84 13.50
C ALA A 10 -33.92 -4.77 12.48
N SER A 11 -33.61 -3.55 12.94
CA SER A 11 -33.13 -2.45 12.09
C SER A 11 -31.66 -2.58 11.68
N SER A 12 -30.85 -3.40 12.37
CA SER A 12 -29.45 -3.63 11.99
C SER A 12 -29.27 -4.68 10.89
N LYS A 13 -30.34 -5.38 10.50
CA LYS A 13 -30.33 -6.38 9.41
C LYS A 13 -30.63 -5.80 8.01
N GLY A 14 -30.79 -4.48 7.91
CA GLY A 14 -31.13 -3.77 6.66
C GLY A 14 -30.08 -2.78 6.18
N ILE A 15 -28.94 -2.65 6.85
CA ILE A 15 -27.78 -1.92 6.35
C ILE A 15 -26.92 -3.01 5.71
N GLY A 16 -26.70 -2.97 4.39
CA GLY A 16 -25.72 -3.86 3.76
C GLY A 16 -24.40 -3.79 4.53
N ASP A 17 -23.63 -4.89 4.55
CA ASP A 17 -22.35 -4.93 5.26
C ASP A 17 -21.57 -3.62 4.98
N PRO A 18 -21.03 -2.95 6.02
CA PRO A 18 -20.36 -1.68 5.83
C PRO A 18 -19.24 -1.87 4.80
N ILE A 19 -19.15 -0.95 3.84
CA ILE A 19 -18.05 -0.92 2.87
C ILE A 19 -16.75 -0.84 3.65
N ASP A 20 -15.92 -1.87 3.54
CA ASP A 20 -14.67 -1.96 4.26
C ASP A 20 -13.51 -1.40 3.41
N VAL A 21 -12.51 -0.86 4.10
CA VAL A 21 -11.27 -0.38 3.48
C VAL A 21 -10.11 -1.26 3.92
N THR A 22 -9.57 -2.04 3.00
CA THR A 22 -8.37 -2.84 3.22
C THR A 22 -7.13 -2.06 2.76
N ASN A 23 -6.25 -1.74 3.70
CA ASN A 23 -4.96 -1.12 3.39
C ASN A 23 -3.91 -2.20 3.15
N ILE A 24 -3.14 -2.05 2.07
CA ILE A 24 -2.02 -2.91 1.71
C ILE A 24 -0.76 -2.04 1.68
N GLN A 25 0.11 -2.24 2.66
CA GLN A 25 1.44 -1.64 2.69
C GLN A 25 2.44 -2.56 2.01
N ILE A 26 3.14 -2.04 1.01
CA ILE A 26 4.26 -2.71 0.35
C ILE A 26 5.56 -2.15 0.92
N ILE A 27 6.34 -3.00 1.58
CA ILE A 27 7.66 -2.64 2.09
C ILE A 27 8.68 -3.08 1.06
N ILE A 28 9.47 -2.13 0.54
CA ILE A 28 10.51 -2.39 -0.47
C ILE A 28 11.88 -2.43 0.21
N ASN A 29 12.66 -3.48 -0.03
CA ASN A 29 14.06 -3.61 0.39
C ASN A 29 14.96 -2.90 -0.61
N THR A 30 15.08 -1.59 -0.40
CA THR A 30 15.80 -0.67 -1.29
C THR A 30 17.31 -0.91 -1.29
N ASP A 31 17.89 -1.32 -0.17
CA ASP A 31 19.32 -1.64 -0.09
C ASP A 31 19.70 -2.85 -0.94
N LYS A 32 18.85 -3.88 -0.95
CA LYS A 32 19.06 -5.07 -1.79
C LYS A 32 18.95 -4.71 -3.28
N ILE A 33 17.95 -3.91 -3.67
CA ILE A 33 17.83 -3.40 -5.05
C ILE A 33 19.08 -2.61 -5.42
N LYS A 34 19.48 -1.63 -4.61
CA LYS A 34 20.66 -0.79 -4.86
C LYS A 34 21.93 -1.62 -5.01
N ARG A 35 22.12 -2.65 -4.18
CA ARG A 35 23.29 -3.53 -4.25
C ARG A 35 23.30 -4.39 -5.51
N GLU A 36 22.16 -4.98 -5.87
CA GLU A 36 22.09 -5.94 -6.99
C GLU A 36 21.96 -5.26 -8.36
N TYR A 37 21.50 -4.01 -8.39
CA TYR A 37 21.40 -3.17 -9.58
C TYR A 37 22.43 -2.03 -9.59
N SER A 38 23.52 -2.14 -8.82
CA SER A 38 24.66 -1.19 -8.84
C SER A 38 24.31 0.29 -8.62
N ASN A 39 23.31 0.57 -7.77
CA ASN A 39 22.72 1.91 -7.54
C ASN A 39 22.13 2.56 -8.80
N GLU A 40 21.74 1.74 -9.77
CA GLU A 40 21.14 2.18 -11.01
C GLU A 40 19.83 1.44 -11.28
N GLY A 41 18.99 2.10 -12.05
CA GLY A 41 17.77 1.56 -12.61
C GLY A 41 17.43 2.41 -13.83
N SER A 42 16.36 2.04 -14.53
CA SER A 42 15.89 2.85 -15.65
C SER A 42 15.66 4.29 -15.21
N LYS A 43 16.07 5.25 -16.05
CA LYS A 43 15.74 6.67 -15.88
C LYS A 43 14.51 7.09 -16.69
N ASP A 44 13.90 6.14 -17.39
CA ASP A 44 12.67 6.33 -18.14
C ASP A 44 11.49 5.70 -17.37
N PRO A 45 10.54 6.51 -16.87
CA PRO A 45 9.40 5.98 -16.13
C PRO A 45 8.45 5.14 -16.99
N ALA A 46 8.47 5.29 -18.32
CA ALA A 46 7.69 4.46 -19.24
C ALA A 46 8.30 3.05 -19.42
N ASN A 47 9.59 2.90 -19.13
CA ASN A 47 10.34 1.65 -19.28
C ASN A 47 11.09 1.31 -17.98
N PRO A 48 10.39 1.04 -16.86
CA PRO A 48 11.02 0.74 -15.59
C PRO A 48 11.80 -0.58 -15.62
N THR A 49 12.82 -0.69 -14.76
CA THR A 49 13.59 -1.92 -14.59
C THR A 49 12.77 -2.98 -13.86
N GLU A 50 12.59 -4.14 -14.49
CA GLU A 50 11.90 -5.26 -13.86
C GLU A 50 12.73 -5.87 -12.72
N ILE A 51 12.06 -6.09 -11.59
CA ILE A 51 12.65 -6.71 -10.40
C ILE A 51 11.86 -7.94 -9.97
N GLY A 52 12.58 -8.92 -9.41
CA GLY A 52 11.99 -10.14 -8.85
C GLY A 52 11.23 -9.90 -7.53
N HIS A 53 10.62 -10.95 -7.02
CA HIS A 53 9.74 -10.87 -5.85
C HIS A 53 10.51 -10.72 -4.53
N GLN A 54 11.80 -11.04 -4.51
CA GLN A 54 12.67 -11.05 -3.34
C GLN A 54 13.03 -9.67 -2.76
N TYR A 55 12.45 -8.59 -3.27
CA TYR A 55 12.71 -7.21 -2.84
C TYR A 55 11.51 -6.55 -2.17
N GLN A 56 10.38 -7.25 -2.02
CA GLN A 56 9.18 -6.69 -1.42
C GLN A 56 8.52 -7.63 -0.42
N TYR A 57 7.78 -7.04 0.50
CA TYR A 57 6.87 -7.74 1.40
C TYR A 57 5.58 -6.95 1.49
N MET A 58 4.44 -7.63 1.39
CA MET A 58 3.13 -6.97 1.49
C MET A 58 2.46 -7.28 2.83
N VAL A 59 1.84 -6.27 3.43
CA VAL A 59 1.10 -6.38 4.69
C VAL A 59 -0.29 -5.81 4.50
N SER A 60 -1.31 -6.58 4.87
CA SER A 60 -2.72 -6.16 4.83
C SER A 60 -3.20 -5.73 6.22
N SER A 61 -4.02 -4.67 6.30
CA SER A 61 -4.70 -4.27 7.54
C SER A 61 -5.88 -5.18 7.89
N SER A 62 -6.44 -5.91 6.92
CA SER A 62 -7.54 -6.85 7.16
C SER A 62 -6.97 -8.22 7.51
N LEU A 63 -7.04 -8.57 8.80
CA LEU A 63 -6.48 -9.82 9.35
C LEU A 63 -7.43 -11.03 9.24
N ALA A 64 -8.71 -10.81 8.95
CA ALA A 64 -9.66 -11.91 8.80
C ALA A 64 -9.56 -12.49 7.38
N GLY A 65 -8.92 -13.65 7.22
CA GLY A 65 -8.89 -14.41 5.96
C GLY A 65 -7.82 -13.99 4.95
N SER A 66 -7.19 -12.82 5.08
CA SER A 66 -6.01 -12.48 4.29
C SER A 66 -4.83 -13.39 4.69
N THR A 67 -4.12 -13.96 3.71
CA THR A 67 -2.95 -14.83 3.95
C THR A 67 -1.78 -14.43 3.06
N GLY A 68 -0.56 -14.81 3.45
CA GLY A 68 0.66 -14.36 2.76
C GLY A 68 1.18 -12.98 3.18
N SER A 69 0.62 -12.39 4.25
CA SER A 69 1.18 -11.17 4.86
C SER A 69 2.62 -11.40 5.31
N GLY A 70 3.53 -10.49 4.92
CA GLY A 70 4.98 -10.65 5.09
C GLY A 70 5.64 -11.50 4.00
N SER A 71 4.93 -11.80 2.91
CA SER A 71 5.46 -12.47 1.72
C SER A 71 5.26 -11.61 0.47
N THR A 72 5.60 -12.17 -0.69
CA THR A 72 5.60 -11.48 -1.99
C THR A 72 4.26 -11.53 -2.71
N ASP A 73 3.39 -12.45 -2.31
CA ASP A 73 2.04 -12.62 -2.84
C ASP A 73 1.05 -12.51 -1.69
N LEU A 74 -0.10 -11.89 -1.96
CA LEU A 74 -1.08 -11.57 -0.92
C LEU A 74 -2.46 -12.06 -1.37
N ILE A 75 -3.06 -12.91 -0.54
CA ILE A 75 -4.49 -13.19 -0.58
C ILE A 75 -5.15 -12.11 0.26
N VAL A 76 -6.05 -11.35 -0.37
CA VAL A 76 -6.75 -10.20 0.20
C VAL A 76 -8.21 -10.62 0.37
N ASN A 77 -8.65 -10.79 1.61
CA ASN A 77 -10.07 -11.08 1.85
C ASN A 77 -10.85 -9.76 1.84
N ALA A 78 -11.60 -9.53 0.76
CA ALA A 78 -12.45 -8.36 0.57
C ALA A 78 -13.72 -8.74 -0.21
N ALA A 79 -14.83 -8.09 0.09
CA ALA A 79 -16.12 -8.30 -0.56
C ALA A 79 -16.32 -7.36 -1.76
N TYR A 80 -17.24 -7.70 -2.65
CA TYR A 80 -17.68 -6.81 -3.73
C TYR A 80 -18.16 -5.47 -3.15
N GLY A 81 -17.62 -4.37 -3.66
CA GLY A 81 -17.93 -3.02 -3.19
C GLY A 81 -16.97 -2.49 -2.11
N ASP A 82 -16.09 -3.31 -1.55
CA ASP A 82 -15.01 -2.85 -0.67
C ASP A 82 -13.98 -2.02 -1.44
N PHE A 83 -13.17 -1.26 -0.70
CA PHE A 83 -12.02 -0.56 -1.26
C PHE A 83 -10.71 -1.23 -0.83
N VAL A 84 -9.77 -1.31 -1.76
CA VAL A 84 -8.37 -1.63 -1.47
C VAL A 84 -7.52 -0.39 -1.66
N ARG A 85 -6.67 -0.07 -0.68
CA ARG A 85 -5.69 1.03 -0.73
C ARG A 85 -4.27 0.48 -0.70
N LEU A 86 -3.53 0.68 -1.79
CA LEU A 86 -2.12 0.32 -1.91
C LEU A 86 -1.21 1.53 -1.69
N TYR A 87 -0.18 1.35 -0.87
CA TYR A 87 0.92 2.30 -0.75
C TYR A 87 2.23 1.56 -0.50
N ALA A 88 3.36 2.20 -0.83
CA ALA A 88 4.67 1.63 -0.62
C ALA A 88 5.51 2.49 0.32
N ILE A 89 6.40 1.83 1.05
CA ILE A 89 7.41 2.45 1.89
C ILE A 89 8.72 1.67 1.77
N SER A 90 9.86 2.33 1.93
CA SER A 90 11.14 1.64 2.09
C SER A 90 11.26 1.05 3.49
N GLU A 91 12.26 0.19 3.69
CA GLU A 91 12.68 -0.28 5.01
C GLU A 91 13.17 0.84 5.95
N TYR A 92 13.32 2.06 5.42
CA TYR A 92 13.71 3.27 6.15
C TYR A 92 12.53 4.22 6.40
N ALA A 93 11.29 3.74 6.31
CA ALA A 93 10.12 4.61 6.41
C ALA A 93 10.16 5.82 5.43
N ASN A 94 10.78 5.65 4.26
CA ASN A 94 11.06 6.70 3.28
C ASN A 94 11.98 7.86 3.75
N SER A 95 12.71 7.73 4.86
CA SER A 95 13.58 8.81 5.37
C SER A 95 14.98 8.85 4.77
N GLU A 96 15.56 7.70 4.41
CA GLU A 96 16.90 7.60 3.78
C GLU A 96 16.80 7.19 2.31
N ASN A 97 16.40 5.95 2.05
CA ASN A 97 15.88 5.58 0.74
C ASN A 97 14.37 5.79 0.76
N ALA A 98 13.78 6.24 -0.35
CA ALA A 98 12.34 6.42 -0.45
C ALA A 98 11.79 5.80 -1.72
N VAL A 99 10.57 5.27 -1.64
CA VAL A 99 9.83 4.74 -2.79
C VAL A 99 8.49 5.44 -2.96
N ILE A 100 8.10 5.65 -4.21
CA ILE A 100 6.80 6.20 -4.57
C ILE A 100 6.24 5.36 -5.72
N ILE A 101 5.08 4.75 -5.51
CA ILE A 101 4.35 4.08 -6.60
C ILE A 101 3.86 5.17 -7.56
N TYR A 102 3.94 4.94 -8.87
CA TYR A 102 3.43 5.91 -9.85
C TYR A 102 2.53 5.27 -10.91
N ASN A 103 2.48 3.93 -10.97
CA ASN A 103 1.61 3.21 -11.90
C ASN A 103 1.23 1.85 -11.32
N ILE A 104 -0.04 1.48 -11.44
CA ILE A 104 -0.56 0.14 -11.12
C ILE A 104 -1.42 -0.28 -12.31
N GLN A 105 -1.03 -1.36 -12.98
CA GLN A 105 -1.69 -1.82 -14.19
C GLN A 105 -1.94 -3.32 -14.14
N ARG A 106 -3.18 -3.75 -14.35
CA ARG A 106 -3.50 -5.18 -14.50
C ARG A 106 -2.87 -5.70 -15.79
N THR A 107 -2.18 -6.84 -15.70
CA THR A 107 -1.51 -7.49 -16.83
C THR A 107 -2.15 -8.81 -17.24
N GLY A 108 -3.00 -9.39 -16.39
CA GLY A 108 -3.74 -10.60 -16.72
C GLY A 108 -4.53 -11.16 -15.54
N GLY A 109 -5.16 -12.32 -15.76
CA GLY A 109 -6.04 -12.94 -14.77
C GLY A 109 -7.44 -12.33 -14.73
N ALA A 110 -8.14 -12.60 -13.64
CA ALA A 110 -9.49 -12.13 -13.36
C ALA A 110 -9.57 -10.60 -13.30
N ASP A 111 -10.78 -10.09 -13.41
CA ASP A 111 -11.09 -8.67 -13.23
C ASP A 111 -11.60 -8.48 -11.81
N VAL A 112 -10.68 -8.17 -10.88
CA VAL A 112 -10.97 -8.13 -9.43
C VAL A 112 -11.03 -6.71 -8.88
N PHE A 113 -10.37 -5.76 -9.54
CA PHE A 113 -10.35 -4.36 -9.16
C PHE A 113 -10.68 -3.46 -10.34
N ASN A 114 -11.37 -2.35 -10.07
CA ASN A 114 -11.37 -1.21 -10.99
C ASN A 114 -9.95 -0.62 -11.14
N ASP A 115 -9.79 0.32 -12.07
CA ASP A 115 -8.52 1.06 -12.21
C ASP A 115 -8.15 1.80 -10.92
N PHE A 116 -6.89 1.62 -10.50
CA PHE A 116 -6.34 2.30 -9.33
C PHE A 116 -6.21 3.81 -9.56
N ARG A 117 -6.59 4.59 -8.55
CA ARG A 117 -6.49 6.05 -8.56
C ARG A 117 -5.69 6.53 -7.36
N SER A 118 -4.70 7.39 -7.63
CA SER A 118 -3.93 8.05 -6.57
C SER A 118 -4.83 8.98 -5.76
N GLY A 119 -4.71 8.92 -4.45
CA GLY A 119 -5.36 9.80 -3.50
C GLY A 119 -4.42 10.20 -2.38
N LEU A 120 -4.79 11.27 -1.67
CA LEU A 120 -4.18 11.64 -0.41
C LEU A 120 -5.27 12.11 0.53
N PHE A 121 -5.09 11.86 1.82
CA PHE A 121 -5.86 12.52 2.86
C PHE A 121 -4.92 12.97 3.98
N ASN A 122 -5.41 13.96 4.73
CA ASN A 122 -4.74 14.51 5.89
C ASN A 122 -5.56 14.10 7.12
N MET A 123 -4.90 13.57 8.14
CA MET A 123 -5.56 13.16 9.38
C MET A 123 -4.75 13.60 10.60
N PRO A 124 -5.38 13.90 11.74
CA PRO A 124 -4.66 14.04 13.00
C PRO A 124 -3.91 12.75 13.34
N GLY A 125 -2.78 12.88 14.01
CA GLY A 125 -1.97 11.73 14.35
C GLY A 125 -1.11 11.92 15.59
N ILE A 126 -0.18 10.97 15.78
CA ILE A 126 0.74 10.95 16.91
C ILE A 126 2.17 10.74 16.41
N GLN A 127 3.14 11.34 17.10
CA GLN A 127 4.56 11.13 16.87
C GLN A 127 5.33 11.06 18.20
N ALA A 128 6.56 10.54 18.15
CA ALA A 128 7.48 10.58 19.28
C ALA A 128 7.87 12.02 19.61
N SER A 129 8.01 12.35 20.91
CA SER A 129 8.58 13.65 21.30
C SER A 129 10.09 13.69 21.04
N ARG A 130 10.62 14.89 20.76
CA ARG A 130 11.99 15.09 20.23
C ARG A 130 13.11 14.52 21.13
N GLU A 131 12.97 14.64 22.44
CA GLU A 131 14.01 14.25 23.41
C GLU A 131 13.74 12.88 24.06
N ASN A 132 12.47 12.49 24.16
CA ASN A 132 12.03 11.21 24.72
C ASN A 132 10.82 10.74 23.90
N PRO A 133 10.75 9.47 23.45
CA PRO A 133 9.59 8.99 22.69
C PRO A 133 8.26 9.11 23.45
N LEU A 134 8.30 9.20 24.78
CA LEU A 134 7.13 9.40 25.62
C LEU A 134 7.30 10.61 26.55
N PRO A 135 6.22 11.37 26.85
CA PRO A 135 4.86 11.22 26.32
C PRO A 135 4.77 11.52 24.82
N ILE A 136 3.74 10.97 24.16
CA ILE A 136 3.50 11.19 22.73
C ILE A 136 3.21 12.66 22.44
N GLN A 137 3.50 13.09 21.21
CA GLN A 137 3.08 14.38 20.67
C GLN A 137 1.93 14.18 19.70
N HIS A 138 0.85 14.93 19.87
CA HIS A 138 -0.22 15.03 18.86
C HIS A 138 0.23 15.97 17.74
N VAL A 139 -0.07 15.58 16.50
CA VAL A 139 0.13 16.41 15.31
C VAL A 139 -1.20 16.61 14.61
N ASP A 140 -1.43 17.83 14.12
CA ASP A 140 -2.68 18.18 13.45
C ASP A 140 -2.84 17.48 12.10
N GLU A 141 -1.71 17.09 11.49
CA GLU A 141 -1.68 16.56 10.13
C GLU A 141 -0.60 15.51 9.93
N ILE A 142 -1.04 14.28 9.62
CA ILE A 142 -0.28 13.24 8.94
C ILE A 142 -0.85 13.12 7.54
N ILE A 143 0.02 13.29 6.55
CA ILE A 143 -0.33 13.11 5.14
C ILE A 143 -0.18 11.62 4.81
N HIS A 144 -1.25 11.01 4.32
CA HIS A 144 -1.22 9.63 3.84
C HIS A 144 -1.55 9.58 2.35
N TRP A 145 -0.57 9.18 1.54
CA TRP A 145 -0.70 8.99 0.10
C TRP A 145 -0.89 7.50 -0.23
N TYR A 146 -1.83 7.20 -1.12
CA TYR A 146 -2.23 5.84 -1.48
C TYR A 146 -2.81 5.76 -2.89
N ASN A 147 -2.97 4.54 -3.41
CA ASN A 147 -3.70 4.24 -4.63
C ASN A 147 -4.90 3.38 -4.26
N GLN A 148 -6.10 3.82 -4.63
CA GLN A 148 -7.34 3.12 -4.28
C GLN A 148 -8.00 2.48 -5.50
N ALA A 149 -8.56 1.30 -5.34
CA ALA A 149 -9.47 0.67 -6.29
C ALA A 149 -10.65 0.02 -5.56
N ASP A 150 -11.77 -0.14 -6.28
CA ASP A 150 -12.95 -0.86 -5.81
C ASP A 150 -12.78 -2.34 -6.11
N VAL A 151 -13.24 -3.20 -5.20
CA VAL A 151 -13.33 -4.64 -5.43
C VAL A 151 -14.58 -4.94 -6.27
N ILE A 152 -14.38 -5.45 -7.48
CA ILE A 152 -15.43 -5.68 -8.48
C ILE A 152 -15.58 -7.14 -8.88
N GLY A 153 -14.73 -8.03 -8.35
CA GLY A 153 -14.67 -9.43 -8.74
C GLY A 153 -13.81 -10.25 -7.79
N ASN A 154 -13.94 -11.57 -7.91
CA ASN A 154 -13.14 -12.55 -7.18
C ASN A 154 -12.20 -13.30 -8.13
N GLY A 155 -11.12 -13.86 -7.58
CA GLY A 155 -10.14 -14.66 -8.31
C GLY A 155 -8.72 -14.08 -8.27
N ALA A 156 -7.84 -14.66 -9.07
CA ALA A 156 -6.44 -14.25 -9.15
C ALA A 156 -6.21 -13.25 -10.29
N ALA A 157 -5.58 -12.12 -9.99
CA ALA A 157 -5.24 -11.07 -10.94
C ALA A 157 -3.76 -10.68 -10.82
N ASN A 158 -3.11 -10.55 -11.96
CA ASN A 158 -1.69 -10.18 -12.06
C ASN A 158 -1.58 -8.70 -12.37
N TYR A 159 -0.62 -8.02 -11.72
CA TYR A 159 -0.39 -6.59 -11.89
C TYR A 159 1.08 -6.29 -12.18
N ASN A 160 1.32 -5.20 -12.90
CA ASN A 160 2.56 -4.45 -12.84
C ASN A 160 2.37 -3.30 -11.87
N ILE A 161 3.24 -3.20 -10.86
CA ILE A 161 3.31 -2.05 -9.96
C ILE A 161 4.66 -1.37 -10.17
N SER A 162 4.63 -0.17 -10.75
CA SER A 162 5.83 0.62 -10.99
C SER A 162 6.04 1.65 -9.89
N PHE A 163 7.29 1.78 -9.44
CA PHE A 163 7.69 2.74 -8.42
C PHE A 163 9.01 3.41 -8.76
N ALA A 164 9.18 4.65 -8.28
CA ALA A 164 10.43 5.38 -8.32
C ALA A 164 11.18 5.16 -7.01
N LEU A 165 12.49 4.89 -7.09
CA LEU A 165 13.38 4.75 -5.95
C LEU A 165 14.29 5.96 -5.86
N TYR A 166 14.36 6.56 -4.67
CA TYR A 166 15.22 7.69 -4.34
C TYR A 166 16.17 7.33 -3.19
N THR A 167 17.31 7.99 -3.15
CA THR A 167 18.25 7.96 -2.01
C THR A 167 18.53 9.38 -1.54
N ALA A 168 18.61 9.57 -0.22
CA ALA A 168 19.04 10.83 0.35
C ALA A 168 20.54 11.06 0.07
N ASP A 169 20.87 12.27 -0.39
CA ASP A 169 22.24 12.77 -0.39
C ASP A 169 22.47 13.57 0.90
N ARG A 170 23.35 13.04 1.75
CA ARG A 170 23.67 13.60 3.07
C ARG A 170 24.34 14.98 2.99
N ARG A 171 24.92 15.36 1.85
CA ARG A 171 25.57 16.67 1.67
C ARG A 171 24.56 17.74 1.28
N SER A 172 23.71 17.43 0.31
CA SER A 172 22.73 18.38 -0.24
C SER A 172 21.39 18.37 0.51
N HIS A 173 21.14 17.36 1.36
CA HIS A 173 19.82 17.10 1.97
C HIS A 173 18.71 16.92 0.91
N SER A 174 19.06 16.44 -0.29
CA SER A 174 18.11 16.18 -1.38
C SER A 174 17.86 14.70 -1.58
N MET A 175 16.68 14.36 -2.12
CA MET A 175 16.36 13.00 -2.57
C MET A 175 16.72 12.85 -4.05
N ASN A 176 17.68 11.98 -4.36
CA ASN A 176 18.17 11.76 -5.72
C ASN A 176 17.56 10.48 -6.31
N LEU A 177 17.04 10.58 -7.54
CA LEU A 177 16.44 9.44 -8.24
C LEU A 177 17.50 8.37 -8.58
N ILE A 178 17.34 7.18 -8.00
CA ILE A 178 18.10 5.97 -8.35
C ILE A 178 17.55 5.34 -9.62
N GLY A 179 16.24 5.29 -9.79
CA GLY A 179 15.61 4.78 -11.01
C GLY A 179 14.16 4.40 -10.81
N TYR A 180 13.54 3.98 -11.91
CA TYR A 180 12.20 3.44 -11.96
C TYR A 180 12.26 1.93 -12.05
N PHE A 181 11.43 1.27 -11.26
CA PHE A 181 11.40 -0.17 -11.12
C PHE A 181 9.96 -0.68 -11.21
N VAL A 182 9.77 -1.94 -11.61
CA VAL A 182 8.47 -2.58 -11.70
C VAL A 182 8.51 -3.98 -11.08
N MET A 183 7.54 -4.24 -10.21
CA MET A 183 7.28 -5.57 -9.62
C MET A 183 5.98 -6.15 -10.16
N LYS A 184 5.86 -7.48 -10.12
CA LYS A 184 4.75 -8.22 -10.74
C LYS A 184 3.96 -9.10 -9.75
N PRO A 185 3.32 -8.52 -8.72
CA PRO A 185 2.59 -9.32 -7.75
C PRO A 185 1.30 -9.91 -8.33
N THR A 186 0.84 -10.99 -7.70
CA THR A 186 -0.52 -11.51 -7.87
C THR A 186 -1.36 -11.14 -6.64
N PHE A 187 -2.56 -10.60 -6.88
CA PHE A 187 -3.59 -10.45 -5.86
C PHE A 187 -4.64 -11.54 -6.05
N ILE A 188 -5.09 -12.11 -4.94
CA ILE A 188 -6.19 -13.07 -4.92
C ILE A 188 -7.27 -12.49 -4.02
N ILE A 189 -8.47 -12.31 -4.59
CA ILE A 189 -9.70 -11.91 -3.89
C ILE A 189 -10.60 -13.12 -3.73
#